data_AF-A0A1G2RSA4-F1
#
_entry.id   AF-A0A1G2RSA4-F1
#
_cell.length_a   1.000
_cell.length_b   1.000
_cell.length_c   1.000
_cell.angle_alpha   90.00
_cell.angle_beta   90.00
_cell.angle_gamma   90.00
#
_symmetry.space_group_name_H-M   'P 1'
#
loop_
_entity.id
_entity.type
_entity.pdbx_description
1 polymer ?
#
loop_
_entity_poly.entity_id
_entity_poly.type
_entity_poly.pdbx_seq_one_letter_code
_entity_poly.pdbx_strand_id
1 'polypeptide(L)'
;MEEENNPEKARENSDPEEKLAECERQKHEYLSGWQRARADFLNYKKEEMERIRGFIAYSTEELFLKLLPILDSFERAEKAVPANSTDECVKGVLNIKSLLRDFLRQEGIVEIQTSGCKFDPNFHEAVDEEERAGAESGTIVEEVQKGYTINGRVLRPAKIKVAK
;
A
#
# COMPACT_ATOMS: atom_id res chain seq x y z
N MET A 1 -39.17 -18.99 67.98
CA MET A 1 -38.32 -17.82 68.26
C MET A 1 -37.16 -17.94 67.31
N GLU A 2 -37.32 -17.30 66.17
CA GLU A 2 -36.30 -17.10 65.15
C GLU A 2 -35.32 -16.08 65.71
N GLU A 3 -34.07 -16.49 65.94
CA GLU A 3 -32.96 -15.53 66.04
C GLU A 3 -32.27 -15.51 64.68
N GLU A 4 -32.51 -14.40 64.00
CA GLU A 4 -31.99 -14.04 62.70
C GLU A 4 -30.46 -14.17 62.65
N ASN A 5 -29.99 -15.04 61.76
CA ASN A 5 -28.60 -15.05 61.32
C ASN A 5 -28.39 -13.81 60.43
N ASN A 6 -28.15 -12.65 61.05
CA ASN A 6 -27.95 -11.38 60.36
C ASN A 6 -26.54 -11.32 59.71
N PRO A 7 -26.42 -11.33 58.37
CA PRO A 7 -25.13 -11.28 57.68
C PRO A 7 -24.42 -9.91 57.78
N GLU A 8 -25.07 -8.87 58.32
CA GLU A 8 -24.46 -7.55 58.53
C GLU A 8 -23.46 -7.51 59.69
N LYS A 9 -23.69 -8.23 60.80
CA LYS A 9 -22.81 -8.19 61.98
C LYS A 9 -21.43 -8.84 61.76
N ALA A 10 -21.30 -9.71 60.76
CA ALA A 10 -20.02 -10.32 60.42
C ALA A 10 -19.06 -9.36 59.67
N ARG A 11 -19.56 -8.23 59.15
CA ARG A 11 -18.73 -7.25 58.42
C ARG A 11 -18.06 -6.21 59.33
N GLU A 12 -18.56 -6.01 60.54
CA GLU A 12 -18.04 -4.99 61.48
C GLU A 12 -16.80 -5.44 62.26
N ASN A 13 -16.51 -6.74 62.38
CA ASN A 13 -15.43 -7.28 63.22
C ASN A 13 -14.18 -7.79 62.48
N SER A 14 -13.94 -7.40 61.22
CA SER A 14 -12.64 -7.71 60.61
C SER A 14 -11.58 -6.71 61.10
N ASP A 15 -10.43 -7.24 61.50
CA ASP A 15 -9.28 -6.49 62.02
C ASP A 15 -8.91 -5.35 61.04
N PRO A 16 -8.76 -4.10 61.51
CA PRO A 16 -8.25 -3.00 60.70
C PRO A 16 -6.99 -3.35 59.89
N GLU A 17 -6.11 -4.21 60.43
CA GLU A 17 -4.89 -4.67 59.74
C GLU A 17 -5.20 -5.58 58.55
N GLU A 18 -6.16 -6.50 58.68
CA GLU A 18 -6.62 -7.36 57.58
C GLU A 18 -7.33 -6.56 56.48
N LYS A 19 -8.15 -5.57 56.85
CA LYS A 19 -8.79 -4.64 55.90
C LYS A 19 -7.76 -3.82 55.12
N LEU A 20 -6.72 -3.35 55.79
CA LEU A 20 -5.64 -2.59 55.16
C LEU A 20 -4.86 -3.46 54.17
N ALA A 21 -4.47 -4.67 54.57
CA ALA A 21 -3.76 -5.61 53.71
C ALA A 21 -4.56 -6.00 52.46
N GLU A 22 -5.87 -6.25 52.61
CA GLU A 22 -6.74 -6.55 51.47
C GLU A 22 -6.90 -5.34 50.54
N CYS A 23 -7.02 -4.13 51.08
CA CYS A 23 -7.09 -2.90 50.29
C CYS A 23 -5.78 -2.66 49.50
N GLU A 24 -4.63 -2.89 50.11
CA GLU A 24 -3.33 -2.80 49.44
C GLU A 24 -3.20 -3.85 48.32
N ARG A 25 -3.63 -5.09 48.57
CA ARG A 25 -3.67 -6.16 47.57
C ARG A 25 -4.54 -5.78 46.37
N GLN A 26 -5.77 -5.33 46.62
CA GLN A 26 -6.69 -4.90 45.57
C GLN A 26 -6.14 -3.70 44.79
N LYS A 27 -5.54 -2.72 45.47
CA LYS A 27 -4.88 -1.58 44.83
C LYS A 27 -3.77 -2.04 43.89
N HIS A 28 -2.92 -2.96 44.32
CA HIS A 28 -1.84 -3.50 43.49
C HIS A 28 -2.39 -4.28 42.29
N GLU A 29 -3.42 -5.10 42.49
CA GLU A 29 -4.09 -5.86 41.45
C GLU A 29 -4.70 -4.93 40.39
N TYR A 30 -5.45 -3.91 40.81
CA TYR A 30 -6.06 -2.93 39.91
C TYR A 30 -5.03 -2.07 39.21
N LEU A 31 -3.97 -1.62 39.91
CA LEU A 31 -2.91 -0.83 39.29
C LEU A 31 -2.18 -1.65 38.22
N SER A 32 -1.85 -2.91 38.52
CA SER A 32 -1.22 -3.83 37.55
C SER A 32 -2.16 -4.12 36.37
N GLY A 33 -3.44 -4.37 36.63
CA GLY A 33 -4.46 -4.56 35.59
C GLY A 33 -4.59 -3.32 34.68
N TRP A 34 -4.65 -2.13 35.27
CA TRP A 34 -4.73 -0.87 34.55
C TRP A 34 -3.47 -0.60 33.72
N GLN A 35 -2.28 -0.86 34.27
CA GLN A 35 -1.02 -0.70 33.53
C GLN A 35 -0.94 -1.64 32.33
N ARG A 36 -1.36 -2.90 32.47
CA ARG A 36 -1.45 -3.86 31.37
C ARG A 36 -2.45 -3.43 30.31
N ALA A 37 -3.69 -3.12 30.71
CA ALA A 37 -4.72 -2.64 29.79
C ALA A 37 -4.28 -1.37 29.04
N ARG A 38 -3.58 -0.46 29.71
CA ARG A 38 -3.00 0.73 29.07
C ARG A 38 -1.92 0.37 28.05
N ALA A 39 -1.03 -0.59 28.37
CA ALA A 39 -0.01 -1.05 27.45
C ALA A 39 -0.63 -1.73 26.21
N ASP A 40 -1.62 -2.61 26.42
CA ASP A 40 -2.35 -3.28 25.34
C ASP A 40 -3.06 -2.28 24.43
N PHE A 41 -3.69 -1.25 25.01
CA PHE A 41 -4.32 -0.20 24.23
C PHE A 41 -3.33 0.61 23.38
N LEU A 42 -2.14 0.91 23.91
CA LEU A 42 -1.09 1.60 23.14
C LEU A 42 -0.58 0.74 21.99
N ASN A 43 -0.40 -0.56 22.22
CA ASN A 43 0.00 -1.51 21.18
C ASN A 43 -1.09 -1.64 20.11
N TYR A 44 -2.34 -1.81 20.51
CA TYR A 44 -3.49 -1.84 19.61
C TYR A 44 -3.57 -0.57 18.76
N LYS A 45 -3.46 0.60 19.38
CA LYS A 45 -3.51 1.88 18.64
C LYS A 45 -2.38 1.98 17.60
N LYS A 46 -1.17 1.51 17.94
CA LYS A 46 -0.06 1.46 16.99
C LYS A 46 -0.36 0.53 15.82
N GLU A 47 -0.84 -0.68 16.11
CA GLU A 47 -1.19 -1.68 15.10
C GLU A 47 -2.31 -1.18 14.18
N GLU A 48 -3.35 -0.58 14.75
CA GLU A 48 -4.49 -0.04 14.01
C GLU A 48 -4.06 1.09 13.06
N MET A 49 -3.16 1.97 13.49
CA MET A 49 -2.62 3.02 12.63
C MET A 49 -1.84 2.43 11.44
N GLU A 50 -1.07 1.36 11.63
CA GLU A 50 -0.37 0.70 10.51
C GLU A 50 -1.35 0.00 9.58
N ARG A 51 -2.42 -0.63 10.11
CA ARG A 51 -3.48 -1.23 9.28
C ARG A 51 -4.19 -0.19 8.42
N ILE A 52 -4.56 0.95 8.99
CA ILE A 52 -5.18 2.06 8.26
C ILE A 52 -4.24 2.58 7.16
N ARG A 53 -2.95 2.78 7.46
CA ARG A 53 -1.96 3.19 6.45
C ARG A 53 -1.84 2.17 5.33
N GLY A 54 -1.80 0.89 5.66
CA GLY A 54 -1.76 -0.20 4.68
C GLY A 54 -2.99 -0.20 3.78
N PHE A 55 -4.17 -0.03 4.36
CA PHE A 55 -5.43 0.05 3.60
C PHE A 55 -5.47 1.25 2.66
N ILE A 56 -5.00 2.42 3.11
CA ILE A 56 -4.90 3.62 2.26
C ILE A 56 -3.93 3.37 1.11
N ALA A 57 -2.73 2.85 1.38
CA ALA A 57 -1.74 2.55 0.35
C ALA A 57 -2.30 1.58 -0.70
N TYR A 58 -2.92 0.48 -0.27
CA TYR A 58 -3.53 -0.50 -1.16
C TYR A 58 -4.65 0.11 -2.02
N SER A 59 -5.54 0.90 -1.40
CA SER A 59 -6.66 1.54 -2.12
C SER A 59 -6.15 2.54 -3.17
N THR A 60 -5.09 3.28 -2.84
CA THR A 60 -4.42 4.20 -3.77
C THR A 60 -3.77 3.45 -4.92
N GLU A 61 -3.04 2.36 -4.65
CA GLU A 61 -2.46 1.48 -5.67
C GLU A 61 -3.54 0.95 -6.63
N GLU A 62 -4.66 0.45 -6.09
CA GLU A 62 -5.77 -0.08 -6.90
C GLU A 62 -6.40 0.99 -7.82
N LEU A 63 -6.58 2.21 -7.31
CA LEU A 63 -7.09 3.34 -8.08
C LEU A 63 -6.17 3.66 -9.26
N PHE A 64 -4.87 3.79 -9.01
CA PHE A 64 -3.92 4.11 -10.07
C PHE A 64 -3.76 2.98 -11.08
N LEU A 65 -3.80 1.72 -10.65
CA LEU A 65 -3.80 0.57 -11.54
C LEU A 65 -4.96 0.63 -12.55
N LYS A 66 -6.16 1.05 -12.10
CA LYS A 66 -7.33 1.27 -12.97
C LYS A 66 -7.21 2.51 -13.87
N LEU A 67 -6.33 3.46 -13.53
CA LEU A 67 -6.06 4.65 -14.33
C LEU A 67 -5.06 4.39 -15.47
N LEU A 68 -4.10 3.46 -15.28
CA LEU A 68 -3.07 3.16 -16.28
C LEU A 68 -3.61 2.79 -17.69
N PRO A 69 -4.73 2.06 -17.85
CA PRO A 69 -5.32 1.81 -19.17
C PRO A 69 -5.72 3.08 -19.94
N ILE A 70 -6.04 4.17 -19.25
CA ILE A 70 -6.30 5.46 -19.88
C ILE A 70 -5.01 6.01 -20.49
N LEU A 71 -3.90 5.91 -19.76
CA LEU A 71 -2.58 6.31 -20.25
C LEU A 71 -2.14 5.45 -21.43
N ASP A 72 -2.39 4.14 -21.39
CA ASP A 72 -2.14 3.24 -22.52
C ASP A 72 -2.95 3.63 -23.77
N SER A 73 -4.17 4.16 -23.56
CA SER A 73 -5.02 4.65 -24.65
C SER A 73 -4.45 5.94 -25.26
N PHE A 74 -3.89 6.84 -24.43
CA PHE A 74 -3.15 8.00 -24.92
C PHE A 74 -1.91 7.59 -25.73
N GLU A 75 -1.12 6.62 -25.24
CA GLU A 75 0.06 6.10 -25.96
C GLU A 75 -0.34 5.49 -27.32
N ARG A 76 -1.44 4.72 -27.36
CA ARG A 76 -1.98 4.15 -28.60
C ARG A 76 -2.45 5.23 -29.57
N ALA A 77 -3.15 6.25 -29.06
CA ALA A 77 -3.62 7.36 -29.87
C ALA A 77 -2.44 8.16 -30.44
N GLU A 78 -1.42 8.45 -29.65
CA GLU A 78 -0.20 9.13 -30.09
C GLU A 78 0.54 8.35 -31.19
N LYS A 79 0.68 7.03 -31.05
CA LYS A 79 1.27 6.18 -32.11
C LYS A 79 0.49 6.22 -33.43
N ALA A 80 -0.81 6.52 -33.39
CA ALA A 80 -1.65 6.63 -34.59
C ALA A 80 -1.60 8.03 -35.24
N VAL A 81 -1.01 9.03 -34.56
CA VAL A 81 -0.86 10.38 -35.09
C VAL A 81 0.22 10.39 -36.19
N PRO A 82 -0.07 10.92 -37.39
CA PRO A 82 0.96 11.12 -38.41
C PRO A 82 2.06 12.07 -37.93
N ALA A 83 3.33 11.73 -38.17
CA ALA A 83 4.48 12.50 -37.68
C ALA A 83 4.48 13.99 -38.07
N ASN A 84 3.82 14.35 -39.18
CA ASN A 84 3.72 15.72 -39.68
C ASN A 84 2.37 16.40 -39.35
N SER A 85 1.61 15.87 -38.40
CA SER A 85 0.33 16.44 -38.01
C SER A 85 0.53 17.81 -37.34
N THR A 86 -0.13 18.83 -37.86
CA THR A 86 -0.17 20.18 -37.29
C THR A 86 -1.49 20.47 -36.58
N ASP A 87 -2.34 19.46 -36.42
CA ASP A 87 -3.66 19.60 -35.82
C ASP A 87 -3.56 20.04 -34.35
N GLU A 88 -4.15 21.18 -34.03
CA GLU A 88 -4.17 21.75 -32.68
C GLU A 88 -4.93 20.86 -31.69
N CYS A 89 -5.92 20.09 -32.15
CA CYS A 89 -6.62 19.10 -31.31
C CYS A 89 -5.66 18.01 -30.84
N VAL A 90 -4.82 17.49 -31.75
CA VAL A 90 -3.80 16.50 -31.42
C VAL A 90 -2.81 17.05 -30.39
N LYS A 91 -2.32 18.27 -30.58
CA LYS A 91 -1.46 18.94 -29.60
C LYS A 91 -2.14 19.08 -28.23
N GLY A 92 -3.40 19.47 -28.21
CA GLY A 92 -4.19 19.54 -26.97
C GLY A 92 -4.27 18.20 -26.23
N VAL A 93 -4.53 17.11 -26.95
CA VAL A 93 -4.59 15.75 -26.39
C VAL A 93 -3.22 15.32 -25.84
N LEU A 94 -2.13 15.58 -26.55
CA LEU A 94 -0.77 15.26 -26.07
C LEU A 94 -0.38 16.10 -24.84
N ASN A 95 -0.83 17.34 -24.76
CA ASN A 95 -0.64 18.16 -23.56
C ASN A 95 -1.37 17.58 -22.35
N ILE A 96 -2.61 17.10 -22.52
CA ILE A 96 -3.36 16.42 -21.45
C ILE A 96 -2.61 15.16 -20.98
N LYS A 97 -2.07 14.37 -21.91
CA LYS A 97 -1.22 13.21 -21.58
C LYS A 97 -0.01 13.63 -20.74
N SER A 98 0.69 14.72 -21.11
CA SER A 98 1.83 15.20 -20.34
C SER A 98 1.44 15.63 -18.93
N LEU A 99 0.35 16.39 -18.79
CA LEU A 99 -0.17 16.81 -17.48
C LEU A 99 -0.54 15.61 -16.60
N LEU A 100 -1.17 14.59 -17.17
CA LEU A 100 -1.49 13.35 -16.47
C LEU A 100 -0.20 12.63 -16.02
N ARG A 101 0.82 12.55 -16.88
CA ARG A 101 2.11 11.94 -16.53
C ARG A 101 2.81 12.71 -15.40
N ASP A 102 2.76 14.03 -15.42
CA ASP A 102 3.38 14.87 -14.40
C ASP A 102 2.65 14.74 -13.06
N PHE A 103 1.30 14.65 -13.08
CA PHE A 103 0.50 14.32 -11.91
C PHE A 103 0.88 12.96 -11.32
N LEU A 104 0.96 11.91 -12.15
CA LEU A 104 1.39 10.58 -11.70
C LEU A 104 2.78 10.61 -11.03
N ARG A 105 3.73 11.36 -11.60
CA ARG A 105 5.07 11.52 -11.01
C ARG A 105 5.04 12.19 -9.64
N GLN A 106 4.18 13.19 -9.45
CA GLN A 106 4.01 13.86 -8.14
C GLN A 106 3.45 12.91 -7.08
N GLU A 107 2.60 11.96 -7.49
CA GLU A 107 2.06 10.89 -6.64
C GLU A 107 3.04 9.71 -6.44
N GLY A 108 4.30 9.87 -6.88
CA GLY A 108 5.35 8.87 -6.73
C GLY A 108 5.27 7.74 -7.75
N ILE A 109 4.47 7.90 -8.82
CA ILE A 109 4.32 6.91 -9.90
C ILE A 109 5.29 7.21 -11.04
N VAL A 110 6.16 6.25 -11.34
CA VAL A 110 7.25 6.42 -12.30
C VAL A 110 7.26 5.27 -13.31
N GLU A 111 7.40 5.61 -14.58
CA GLU A 111 7.50 4.66 -15.69
C GLU A 111 8.77 3.80 -15.57
N ILE A 112 8.62 2.49 -15.77
CA ILE A 112 9.73 1.53 -15.81
C ILE A 112 10.46 1.70 -17.15
N GLN A 113 11.78 1.92 -17.11
CA GLN A 113 12.59 2.03 -18.31
C GLN A 113 12.84 0.65 -18.93
N THR A 114 12.45 0.47 -20.19
CA THR A 114 12.54 -0.81 -20.91
C THR A 114 13.50 -0.76 -22.10
N SER A 115 13.66 0.40 -22.73
CA SER A 115 14.45 0.54 -23.96
C SER A 115 15.94 0.32 -23.71
N GLY A 116 16.51 -0.70 -24.33
CA GLY A 116 17.94 -1.04 -24.22
C GLY A 116 18.33 -1.71 -22.89
N CYS A 117 17.35 -2.05 -22.05
CA CYS A 117 17.59 -2.78 -20.80
C CYS A 117 17.52 -4.31 -21.02
N LYS A 118 18.19 -5.06 -20.15
CA LYS A 118 17.98 -6.52 -20.06
C LYS A 118 16.68 -6.81 -19.33
N PHE A 119 16.06 -7.94 -19.67
CA PHE A 119 14.90 -8.44 -18.96
C PHE A 119 15.19 -8.64 -17.47
N ASP A 120 14.24 -8.27 -16.62
CA ASP A 120 14.28 -8.42 -15.17
C ASP A 120 12.87 -8.82 -14.70
N PRO A 121 12.68 -10.06 -14.21
CA PRO A 121 11.37 -10.54 -13.76
C PRO A 121 10.73 -9.70 -12.65
N ASN A 122 11.51 -8.89 -11.92
CA ASN A 122 10.96 -8.03 -10.87
C ASN A 122 10.18 -6.85 -11.46
N PHE A 123 10.52 -6.40 -12.66
CA PHE A 123 9.97 -5.19 -13.29
C PHE A 123 9.25 -5.45 -14.62
N HIS A 124 9.51 -6.61 -15.24
CA HIS A 124 9.11 -6.91 -16.60
C HIS A 124 8.33 -8.22 -16.67
N GLU A 125 7.34 -8.25 -17.55
CA GLU A 125 6.58 -9.44 -17.96
C GLU A 125 6.92 -9.72 -19.43
N ALA A 126 7.71 -10.77 -19.70
CA ALA A 126 8.01 -11.18 -21.07
C ALA A 126 6.79 -11.88 -21.68
N VAL A 127 6.23 -11.31 -22.73
CA VAL A 127 5.03 -11.85 -23.41
C VAL A 127 5.35 -12.59 -24.71
N ASP A 128 6.53 -12.36 -25.28
CA ASP A 128 6.98 -13.00 -26.51
C ASP A 128 8.52 -12.94 -26.66
N GLU A 129 9.06 -13.78 -27.53
CA GLU A 129 10.47 -13.79 -27.92
C GLU A 129 10.60 -13.54 -29.43
N GLU A 130 11.51 -12.64 -29.84
CA GLU A 130 11.68 -12.25 -31.23
C GLU A 130 13.15 -12.37 -31.67
N GLU A 131 13.39 -12.89 -32.88
CA GLU A 131 14.73 -12.89 -33.47
C GLU A 131 15.09 -11.48 -33.95
N ARG A 132 16.04 -10.83 -33.29
CA ARG A 132 16.52 -9.50 -33.67
C ARG A 132 18.01 -9.50 -33.94
N ALA A 133 18.36 -9.31 -35.21
CA ALA A 133 19.76 -9.27 -35.64
C ALA A 133 20.57 -8.23 -34.85
N GLY A 134 21.62 -8.68 -34.18
CA GLY A 134 22.53 -7.83 -33.40
C GLY A 134 22.08 -7.53 -31.96
N ALA A 135 20.95 -8.07 -31.49
CA ALA A 135 20.56 -8.01 -30.09
C ALA A 135 21.07 -9.23 -29.31
N GLU A 136 21.54 -9.03 -28.09
CA GLU A 136 21.92 -10.12 -27.18
C GLU A 136 20.65 -10.80 -26.63
N SER A 137 20.66 -12.13 -26.51
CA SER A 137 19.57 -12.90 -25.92
C SER A 137 19.17 -12.35 -24.54
N GLY A 138 17.86 -12.21 -24.31
CA GLY A 138 17.29 -11.63 -23.09
C GLY A 138 17.31 -10.09 -23.02
N THR A 139 17.76 -9.40 -24.07
CA THR A 139 17.60 -7.93 -24.18
C THR A 139 16.18 -7.59 -24.57
N ILE A 140 15.61 -6.53 -23.98
CA ILE A 140 14.29 -6.03 -24.36
C ILE A 140 14.35 -5.41 -25.76
N VAL A 141 13.56 -5.94 -26.69
CA VAL A 141 13.52 -5.47 -28.08
C VAL A 141 12.30 -4.61 -28.39
N GLU A 142 11.21 -4.84 -27.67
CA GLU A 142 9.97 -4.07 -27.83
C GLU A 142 9.24 -3.95 -26.49
N GLU A 143 8.73 -2.77 -26.21
CA GLU A 143 7.76 -2.55 -25.14
C GLU A 143 6.34 -2.56 -25.73
N VAL A 144 5.57 -3.58 -25.34
CA VAL A 144 4.17 -3.78 -25.75
C VAL A 144 3.25 -2.94 -24.88
N GLN A 145 3.53 -2.87 -23.58
CA GLN A 145 2.79 -2.08 -22.61
C GLN A 145 3.73 -1.52 -21.54
N LYS A 146 3.62 -0.22 -21.27
CA LYS A 146 4.43 0.47 -20.27
C LYS A 146 4.21 -0.08 -18.87
N GLY A 147 5.30 -0.27 -18.15
CA GLY A 147 5.29 -0.59 -16.73
C GLY A 147 5.41 0.65 -15.86
N TYR A 148 4.92 0.57 -14.62
CA TYR A 148 4.99 1.67 -13.65
C TYR A 148 5.34 1.14 -12.26
N THR A 149 6.10 1.93 -11.53
CA THR A 149 6.36 1.80 -10.09
C THR A 149 5.58 2.86 -9.33
N ILE A 150 5.28 2.61 -8.07
CA ILE A 150 4.74 3.57 -7.11
C ILE A 150 5.61 3.53 -5.85
N ASN A 151 6.21 4.66 -5.49
CA ASN A 151 7.11 4.76 -4.33
C ASN A 151 8.20 3.66 -4.31
N GLY A 152 8.73 3.30 -5.48
CA GLY A 152 9.78 2.28 -5.64
C GLY A 152 9.29 0.82 -5.69
N ARG A 153 8.00 0.56 -5.50
CA ARG A 153 7.39 -0.79 -5.67
C ARG A 153 6.75 -0.90 -7.04
N VAL A 154 6.75 -2.09 -7.64
CA VAL A 154 6.08 -2.29 -8.94
C VAL A 154 4.57 -2.22 -8.77
N LEU A 155 3.94 -1.28 -9.49
CA LEU A 155 2.49 -1.13 -9.58
C LEU A 155 1.93 -1.99 -10.71
N ARG A 156 2.59 -1.96 -11.87
CA ARG A 156 2.31 -2.80 -13.03
C ARG A 156 3.61 -3.10 -13.76
N PRO A 157 3.98 -4.37 -14.01
CA PRO A 157 5.17 -4.67 -14.78
C PRO A 157 5.04 -4.19 -16.22
N ALA A 158 6.16 -3.88 -16.88
CA ALA A 158 6.13 -3.57 -18.30
C ALA A 158 6.00 -4.88 -19.08
N LYS A 159 5.06 -4.95 -20.03
CA LYS A 159 4.96 -6.08 -20.94
C LYS A 159 5.89 -5.88 -22.10
N ILE A 160 6.83 -6.80 -22.28
CA ILE A 160 7.92 -6.65 -23.21
C ILE A 160 8.09 -7.89 -24.09
N LYS A 161 8.76 -7.71 -25.22
CA LYS A 161 9.35 -8.80 -26.00
C LYS A 161 10.86 -8.81 -25.79
N VAL A 162 11.45 -9.99 -25.69
CA VAL A 162 12.91 -10.15 -25.57
C VAL A 162 13.51 -10.71 -26.85
N ALA A 163 14.78 -10.40 -27.07
CA ALA A 163 15.57 -11.08 -28.08
C ALA A 163 15.78 -12.55 -27.68
N LYS A 164 15.61 -13.44 -28.65
CA LYS A 164 15.95 -14.86 -28.51
C LYS A 164 17.47 -15.07 -28.42
#